data_AF-A0A2E4QPJ0-F1
#
_entry.id   AF-A0A2E4QPJ0-F1
#
_cell.length_a   1.000
_cell.length_b   1.000
_cell.length_c   1.000
_cell.angle_alpha   90.00
_cell.angle_beta   90.00
_cell.angle_gamma   90.00
#
_symmetry.space_group_name_H-M   'P 1'
#
loop_
_entity.id
_entity.type
_entity.pdbx_description
1 polymer ?
#
loop_
_entity_poly.entity_id
_entity_poly.type
_entity_poly.pdbx_seq_one_letter_code
_entity_poly.pdbx_strand_id
1 'polypeptide(L)' 'MIVEIVLSIIGIALGVAGFQFCSWKAGKPNDTPEPRMVPWRLLSFIPVVFSLLIVAHLMNLAGFETGPGKSPFRF' A
#
# COMPACT_ATOMS: atom_id res chain seq x y z
N MET A 1 -17.20 -9.11 -10.55
CA MET A 1 -16.26 -10.09 -9.95
C MET A 1 -14.93 -10.13 -10.69
N ILE A 2 -14.87 -10.54 -11.96
CA ILE A 2 -13.60 -10.61 -12.71
C ILE A 2 -12.91 -9.23 -12.83
N VAL A 3 -13.65 -8.18 -13.19
CA VAL A 3 -13.11 -6.81 -13.33
C VAL A 3 -12.52 -6.32 -12.00
N GLU A 4 -13.22 -6.52 -10.89
CA GLU A 4 -12.75 -6.14 -9.54
C GLU A 4 -11.42 -6.81 -9.17
N ILE A 5 -11.29 -8.10 -9.49
CA ILE A 5 -10.06 -8.87 -9.24
C ILE A 5 -8.92 -8.33 -10.09
N VAL A 6 -9.16 -8.07 -11.37
CA VAL A 6 -8.14 -7.52 -12.29
C VAL A 6 -7.68 -6.13 -11.81
N LEU A 7 -8.62 -5.24 -11.47
CA LEU A 7 -8.31 -3.91 -10.96
C LEU A 7 -7.53 -3.96 -9.64
N SER A 8 -7.89 -4.89 -8.75
CA SER A 8 -7.18 -5.11 -7.48
C SER A 8 -5.75 -5.58 -7.71
N ILE A 9 -5.52 -6.51 -8.63
CA ILE A 9 -4.17 -6.99 -8.97
C ILE A 9 -3.32 -5.85 -9.56
N ILE A 10 -3.89 -5.06 -10.48
CA ILE A 10 -3.21 -3.89 -11.05
C ILE A 10 -2.88 -2.88 -9.96
N GLY A 11 -3.82 -2.60 -9.05
CA GLY A 11 -3.62 -1.69 -7.93
C GLY A 11 -2.51 -2.14 -6.99
N ILE A 12 -2.42 -3.45 -6.68
CA ILE A 12 -1.32 -4.01 -5.89
C ILE A 12 0.01 -3.85 -6.64
N ALA A 13 0.05 -4.16 -7.93
CA ALA A 13 1.26 -4.01 -8.73
C ALA A 13 1.77 -2.55 -8.75
N LEU A 14 0.86 -1.58 -8.88
CA LEU A 14 1.17 -0.16 -8.81
C LEU A 14 1.67 0.25 -7.42
N GLY A 15 1.07 -0.26 -6.35
CA GLY A 15 1.54 -0.03 -4.99
C GLY A 15 2.95 -0.57 -4.76
N VAL A 16 3.23 -1.80 -5.17
CA VAL A 16 4.58 -2.39 -5.09
C VAL A 16 5.59 -1.56 -5.89
N ALA A 17 5.25 -1.17 -7.12
CA ALA A 17 6.10 -0.32 -7.95
C ALA A 17 6.36 1.05 -7.29
N GLY A 18 5.32 1.67 -6.71
CA GLY A 18 5.43 2.93 -5.99
C GLY A 18 6.32 2.82 -4.75
N PHE A 19 6.19 1.74 -3.96
CA PHE A 19 7.05 1.46 -2.82
C PHE A 19 8.51 1.29 -3.26
N GLN A 20 8.76 0.49 -4.30
CA GLN A 20 10.11 0.25 -4.81
C GLN A 20 10.74 1.55 -5.31
N PHE A 21 9.99 2.38 -6.03
CA PHE A 21 10.46 3.68 -6.50
C PHE A 21 10.82 4.62 -5.34
N CYS A 22 9.94 4.75 -4.35
CA CYS A 22 10.18 5.59 -3.17
C CYS A 22 11.39 5.09 -2.36
N SER A 23 11.50 3.78 -2.16
CA SER A 23 12.61 3.14 -1.45
C SER A 23 13.94 3.32 -2.18
N TRP A 24 13.94 3.19 -3.50
CA TRP A 24 15.13 3.46 -4.32
C TRP A 24 15.58 4.92 -4.22
N LYS A 25 14.65 5.87 -4.33
CA LYS A 25 14.95 7.30 -4.13
C LYS A 25 15.45 7.59 -2.72
N ALA A 26 14.87 6.96 -1.71
CA ALA A 26 15.29 7.08 -0.32
C ALA A 26 16.70 6.53 -0.06
N GLY A 27 17.10 5.47 -0.76
CA GLY A 27 18.40 4.80 -0.61
C GLY A 27 19.53 5.40 -1.43
N LYS A 28 19.22 6.19 -2.48
CA LYS A 28 20.25 6.89 -3.26
C LYS A 28 21.07 7.83 -2.33
N PRO A 29 22.39 8.00 -2.50
CA PRO A 29 23.16 8.99 -1.74
C PRO A 29 22.61 10.41 -1.94
N ASN A 30 22.82 11.30 -0.97
CA ASN A 30 22.53 12.72 -1.16
C ASN A 30 23.84 13.42 -1.51
N ASP A 31 23.98 13.86 -2.76
CA ASP A 31 25.20 14.54 -3.23
C ASP A 31 25.22 16.02 -2.80
N THR A 32 24.08 16.55 -2.36
CA THR A 32 23.96 17.90 -1.81
C THR A 32 23.98 17.90 -0.27
N PRO A 33 24.62 18.91 0.36
CA PRO A 33 24.63 19.07 1.81
C PRO A 33 23.27 19.51 2.38
N GLU A 34 22.33 19.91 1.53
CA GLU A 34 20.99 20.33 1.93
C GLU A 34 20.13 19.14 2.39
N PRO A 35 19.28 19.32 3.42
CA PRO A 35 18.27 18.33 3.80
C PRO A 35 17.37 18.01 2.61
N ARG A 36 17.03 16.73 2.45
CA ARG A 36 16.09 16.32 1.39
C ARG A 36 14.74 16.98 1.60
N MET A 37 14.31 17.79 0.63
CA MET A 37 13.00 18.45 0.65
C MET A 37 11.84 17.44 0.65
N VAL A 38 12.02 16.30 -0.03
CA VAL A 38 11.00 15.24 -0.10
C VAL A 38 11.36 14.11 0.87
N PRO A 39 10.49 13.80 1.85
CA PRO A 39 10.71 12.71 2.80
C PRO A 39 10.38 11.35 2.15
N TRP A 40 11.20 10.89 1.22
CA TRP A 40 11.00 9.65 0.45
C TRP A 40 10.75 8.41 1.31
N ARG A 41 11.36 8.35 2.52
CA ARG A 41 11.14 7.27 3.48
C ARG A 41 9.74 7.28 4.10
N LEU A 42 9.17 8.46 4.33
CA LEU A 42 7.79 8.56 4.82
C LEU A 42 6.80 8.30 3.69
N LEU A 43 7.13 8.78 2.49
CA LEU A 43 6.31 8.62 1.29
C LEU A 43 6.17 7.15 0.88
N SER A 44 7.17 6.30 1.16
CA SER A 44 7.09 4.87 0.84
C SER A 44 6.02 4.11 1.63
N PHE A 45 5.54 4.62 2.77
CA PHE A 45 4.46 3.98 3.52
C PHE A 45 3.09 4.13 2.85
N ILE A 46 2.87 5.20 2.08
CA ILE A 46 1.60 5.42 1.37
C ILE A 46 1.25 4.26 0.44
N PRO A 47 2.12 3.85 -0.52
CA PRO A 47 1.83 2.72 -1.38
C PRO A 47 1.69 1.39 -0.62
N VAL A 48 2.38 1.22 0.50
CA VAL A 48 2.27 0.02 1.35
C VAL A 48 0.87 -0.06 1.97
N VAL A 49 0.41 1.02 2.60
CA VAL A 49 -0.94 1.08 3.18
C VAL A 49 -2.00 0.92 2.09
N PHE A 50 -1.82 1.56 0.94
CA PHE A 50 -2.70 1.40 -0.21
C PHE A 50 -2.81 -0.06 -0.67
N SER A 51 -1.68 -0.76 -0.85
CA SER A 51 -1.67 -2.18 -1.20
C SER A 51 -2.34 -3.04 -0.12
N LEU A 52 -2.12 -2.76 1.16
CA LEU A 52 -2.78 -3.48 2.26
C LEU A 52 -4.31 -3.34 2.22
N LEU A 53 -4.83 -2.14 1.91
CA LEU A 53 -6.27 -1.92 1.77
C LEU A 53 -6.88 -2.70 0.61
N ILE A 54 -6.16 -2.83 -0.51
CA ILE A 54 -6.62 -3.66 -1.64
C ILE A 54 -6.60 -5.15 -1.28
N VAL A 55 -5.61 -5.60 -0.51
CA VAL A 55 -5.59 -6.98 0.02
C VAL A 55 -6.80 -7.23 0.90
N ALA A 56 -7.14 -6.31 1.81
CA ALA A 56 -8.35 -6.41 2.63
C ALA A 56 -9.62 -6.43 1.75
N HIS A 57 -9.66 -5.63 0.68
CA HIS A 57 -10.75 -5.66 -0.29
C HIS A 57 -10.87 -7.03 -1.00
N LEU A 58 -9.75 -7.63 -1.41
CA LEU A 58 -9.73 -8.97 -1.99
C LEU A 58 -10.21 -10.04 -0.99
N MET A 59 -9.85 -9.92 0.28
CA MET A 59 -10.35 -10.81 1.34
C MET A 59 -11.88 -10.71 1.49
N ASN A 60 -12.42 -9.49 1.43
CA ASN A 60 -13.87 -9.27 1.46
C ASN A 60 -14.55 -9.90 0.22
N LEU A 61 -13.96 -9.77 -0.97
CA LEU A 61 -14.46 -10.44 -2.19
C LEU A 61 -14.39 -11.97 -2.09
N ALA A 62 -13.42 -12.50 -1.36
CA ALA A 62 -13.29 -13.94 -1.07
C ALA A 62 -14.26 -14.44 0.02
N GLY A 63 -15.11 -13.56 0.58
CA GLY A 63 -16.09 -13.90 1.59
C GLY A 63 -15.58 -13.81 3.04
N PHE A 64 -14.33 -13.36 3.25
CA PHE A 64 -13.82 -13.03 4.57
C PHE A 64 -14.28 -11.62 4.96
N GLU A 65 -15.45 -11.51 5.58
CA GLU A 65 -15.97 -10.23 6.05
C GLU A 65 -15.17 -9.70 7.25
N THR A 66 -14.32 -8.71 7.02
CA THR A 66 -13.55 -7.99 8.07
C THR A 66 -14.36 -6.83 8.70
N GLY A 67 -15.66 -7.07 8.96
CA GLY A 67 -16.60 -6.06 9.46
C GLY A 67 -16.76 -6.00 10.99
N PRO A 68 -17.14 -4.84 11.59
CA PRO A 68 -17.34 -4.67 13.03
C PRO A 68 -18.37 -5.62 13.67
N GLY A 69 -19.28 -6.17 12.87
CA GLY A 69 -20.29 -7.13 13.35
C GLY A 69 -19.73 -8.51 13.71
N LYS A 70 -18.49 -8.83 13.33
CA LYS A 70 -17.87 -10.15 13.53
C LYS A 70 -16.48 -10.07 14.19
N SER A 71 -16.08 -8.91 14.72
CA SER A 71 -14.84 -8.78 15.49
C SER A 71 -15.02 -9.34 16.92
N PRO A 72 -14.08 -10.15 17.44
CA PRO A 72 -14.16 -10.71 18.79
C PRO A 72 -14.06 -9.65 19.90
N PHE A 73 -13.58 -8.45 19.57
CA PHE A 73 -13.57 -7.29 20.47
C PHE A 73 -14.79 -6.42 20.15
N ARG A 74 -15.88 -6.66 20.88
CA ARG A 74 -17.11 -5.87 20.79
C ARG A 74 -17.21 -5.02 22.06
N PHE A 75 -16.92 -3.73 21.94
CA PHE A 75 -17.27 -2.70 22.92
C PHE A 75 -18.48 -1.92 22.42
#